data_AF-M4S706-F1
#
_entry.id   AF-M4S706-F1
#
_cell.length_a   1.000
_cell.length_b   1.000
_cell.length_c   1.000
_cell.angle_alpha   90.00
_cell.angle_beta   90.00
_cell.angle_gamma   90.00
#
_symmetry.space_group_name_H-M   'P 1'
#
loop_
_entity.id
_entity.type
_entity.pdbx_description
1 polymer ?
#
loop_
_entity_poly.entity_id
_entity_poly.type
_entity_poly.pdbx_seq_one_letter_code
_entity_poly.pdbx_strand_id
1 'polypeptide(L)'
;MTIKNNSLAVFGAIVATVVTLAAATPLRAETVSQPVSYSDLDLSTDAGVATLKSRVSRAADRICGRTGNVPTVASARCRAKAIEGAKADMAMAVAKSDLRFAAR
;
A
#
# COMPACT_ATOMS: atom_id res chain seq x y z
N MET A 1 50.73 -46.62 35.30
CA MET A 1 49.56 -47.26 35.95
C MET A 1 48.36 -46.36 35.69
N THR A 2 47.42 -46.85 34.90
CA THR A 2 46.27 -46.12 34.37
C THR A 2 45.14 -46.09 35.39
N ILE A 3 44.56 -44.93 35.67
CA ILE A 3 43.17 -44.84 36.14
C ILE A 3 42.49 -43.68 35.42
N LYS A 4 41.51 -44.02 34.59
CA LYS A 4 40.56 -43.13 33.92
C LYS A 4 39.26 -43.28 34.69
N ASN A 5 38.72 -42.22 35.30
CA ASN A 5 37.34 -42.27 35.79
C ASN A 5 36.65 -40.91 35.71
N ASN A 6 35.59 -40.88 34.92
CA ASN A 6 34.60 -39.82 34.76
C ASN A 6 33.97 -39.40 36.09
N SER A 7 33.78 -38.10 36.31
CA SER A 7 32.45 -37.53 36.65
C SER A 7 32.50 -36.06 37.07
N LEU A 8 31.46 -35.35 36.61
CA LEU A 8 30.75 -34.22 37.23
C LEU A 8 31.35 -32.80 37.18
N ALA A 9 30.52 -31.96 36.53
CA ALA A 9 30.08 -30.65 37.01
C ALA A 9 31.06 -29.47 36.92
N VAL A 10 30.92 -28.69 35.84
CA VAL A 10 30.85 -27.23 35.93
C VAL A 10 29.81 -26.74 34.92
N PHE A 11 28.55 -26.64 35.35
CA PHE A 11 27.55 -25.86 34.62
C PHE A 11 27.90 -24.38 34.83
N GLY A 12 28.71 -23.83 33.91
CA GLY A 12 29.04 -22.41 33.88
C GLY A 12 27.79 -21.60 33.53
N ALA A 13 27.25 -20.87 34.49
CA ALA A 13 26.18 -19.92 34.27
C ALA A 13 26.73 -18.71 33.48
N ILE A 14 26.63 -18.76 32.16
CA ILE A 14 26.85 -17.59 31.30
C ILE A 14 25.58 -16.73 31.40
N VAL A 15 25.63 -15.70 32.25
CA VAL A 15 24.58 -14.67 32.29
C VAL A 15 24.69 -13.86 31.02
N ALA A 16 23.94 -14.24 29.99
CA ALA A 16 23.79 -13.46 28.77
C ALA A 16 22.93 -12.23 29.07
N THR A 17 23.57 -11.07 29.20
CA THR A 17 22.89 -9.77 29.25
C THR A 17 22.25 -9.51 27.89
N VAL A 18 20.95 -9.82 27.77
CA VAL A 18 20.17 -9.53 26.56
C VAL A 18 19.92 -8.03 26.52
N VAL A 19 20.74 -7.30 25.76
CA VAL A 19 20.44 -5.91 25.40
C VAL A 19 19.22 -5.95 24.49
N THR A 20 18.06 -5.61 25.03
CA THR A 20 16.85 -5.38 24.24
C THR A 20 17.05 -4.09 23.45
N LEU A 21 17.56 -4.22 22.23
CA LEU A 21 17.43 -3.16 21.24
C LEU A 21 15.93 -2.98 20.99
N ALA A 22 15.35 -1.93 21.55
CA ALA A 22 14.03 -1.46 21.16
C ALA A 22 14.12 -1.05 19.69
N ALA A 23 13.85 -2.01 18.80
CA ALA A 23 13.64 -1.73 17.40
C ALA A 23 12.42 -0.81 17.32
N ALA A 24 12.65 0.48 17.12
CA ALA A 24 11.61 1.41 16.72
C ALA A 24 11.07 0.89 15.39
N THR A 25 9.99 0.12 15.44
CA THR A 25 9.26 -0.25 14.25
C THR A 25 8.79 1.06 13.63
N PRO A 26 9.21 1.41 12.40
CA PRO A 26 8.62 2.56 11.74
C PRO A 26 7.12 2.29 11.71
N LEU A 27 6.33 3.22 12.25
CA LEU A 27 4.88 3.26 12.07
C LEU A 27 4.64 3.11 10.57
N ARG A 28 4.34 1.88 10.14
CA ARG A 28 4.12 1.54 8.75
C ARG A 28 2.85 2.31 8.40
N ALA A 29 3.00 3.44 7.72
CA ALA A 29 1.86 4.16 7.18
C ALA A 29 1.07 3.15 6.36
N GLU A 30 -0.06 2.70 6.91
CA GLU A 30 -0.87 1.68 6.26
C GLU A 30 -1.27 2.24 4.90
N THR A 31 -0.87 1.56 3.83
CA THR A 31 -1.20 1.99 2.48
C THR A 31 -2.69 1.73 2.29
N VAL A 32 -3.50 2.74 2.57
CA VAL A 32 -4.95 2.68 2.37
C VAL A 32 -5.23 2.73 0.88
N SER A 33 -5.76 1.63 0.35
CA SER A 33 -6.15 1.49 -1.05
C SER A 33 -7.65 1.24 -1.13
N GLN A 34 -8.36 1.99 -1.98
CA GLN A 34 -9.79 1.81 -2.22
C GLN A 34 -9.99 1.28 -3.65
N PRO A 35 -10.61 0.10 -3.84
CA PRO A 35 -10.95 -0.37 -5.17
C PRO A 35 -11.99 0.55 -5.83
N VAL A 36 -11.77 0.87 -7.11
CA VAL A 36 -12.67 1.68 -7.95
C VAL A 36 -13.18 0.79 -9.08
N SER A 37 -14.49 0.51 -9.08
CA SER A 37 -15.12 -0.23 -10.18
C SER A 37 -15.38 0.68 -11.38
N TYR A 38 -15.10 0.16 -12.56
CA TYR A 38 -15.29 0.80 -13.86
C TYR A 38 -15.82 -0.16 -14.92
N SER A 39 -16.26 -1.35 -14.53
CA SER A 39 -16.78 -2.38 -15.46
C SER A 39 -18.06 -1.95 -16.18
N ASP A 40 -18.76 -0.96 -15.63
CA ASP A 40 -19.98 -0.35 -16.17
C ASP A 40 -19.69 0.81 -17.13
N LEU A 41 -18.44 1.25 -17.24
CA LEU A 41 -18.04 2.37 -18.08
C LEU A 41 -17.48 1.87 -19.41
N ASP A 42 -17.89 2.52 -20.49
CA ASP A 42 -17.24 2.38 -21.78
C ASP A 42 -16.01 3.30 -21.87
N LEU A 43 -14.86 2.75 -21.51
CA LEU A 43 -13.58 3.47 -21.51
C LEU A 43 -13.01 3.71 -22.93
N SER A 44 -13.67 3.22 -23.99
CA SER A 44 -13.33 3.62 -25.38
C SER A 44 -13.85 5.00 -25.75
N THR A 45 -14.72 5.58 -24.91
CA THR A 45 -15.29 6.91 -25.11
C THR A 45 -14.67 7.92 -24.15
N ASP A 46 -14.50 9.16 -24.63
CA ASP A 46 -14.04 10.27 -23.78
C ASP A 46 -14.94 10.48 -22.55
N ALA A 47 -16.25 10.25 -22.71
CA ALA A 47 -17.22 10.35 -21.63
C ALA A 47 -17.01 9.29 -20.53
N GLY A 48 -16.71 8.04 -20.91
CA GLY A 48 -16.40 6.97 -19.96
C GLY A 48 -15.08 7.20 -19.24
N VAL A 49 -14.04 7.65 -19.97
CA VAL A 49 -12.73 8.02 -19.41
C VAL A 49 -12.86 9.18 -18.41
N ALA A 50 -13.62 10.23 -18.76
CA ALA A 50 -13.87 11.36 -17.87
C ALA A 50 -14.62 10.92 -16.59
N THR A 51 -15.57 9.99 -16.73
CA THR A 51 -16.31 9.43 -15.59
C THR A 51 -15.39 8.62 -14.67
N LEU A 52 -14.50 7.80 -15.23
CA LEU A 52 -13.49 7.06 -14.47
C LEU A 52 -12.59 8.02 -13.68
N LYS A 53 -12.07 9.06 -14.32
CA LYS A 53 -11.23 10.09 -13.67
C LYS A 53 -11.96 10.75 -12.49
N SER A 54 -13.25 11.06 -12.66
CA SER A 54 -14.09 11.61 -11.59
C SER A 54 -14.30 10.62 -10.44
N ARG A 55 -14.44 9.32 -10.73
CA ARG A 55 -14.55 8.27 -9.70
C ARG A 55 -13.26 8.09 -8.91
N VAL A 56 -12.12 8.03 -9.59
CA VAL A 56 -10.79 7.97 -8.94
C VAL A 56 -10.58 9.17 -8.04
N SER A 57 -10.93 10.36 -8.52
CA SER A 57 -10.85 11.57 -7.71
C SER A 57 -11.70 11.51 -6.44
N ARG A 58 -12.92 10.97 -6.53
CA ARG A 58 -13.80 10.79 -5.35
C ARG A 58 -13.29 9.71 -4.40
N ALA A 59 -12.69 8.65 -4.92
CA ALA A 59 -12.04 7.64 -4.10
C ALA A 59 -10.84 8.23 -3.34
N ALA A 60 -10.01 9.04 -4.00
CA ALA A 60 -8.92 9.76 -3.36
C ALA A 60 -9.42 10.70 -2.25
N ASP A 61 -10.54 11.40 -2.46
CA ASP A 61 -11.16 12.25 -1.43
C ASP A 61 -11.61 11.44 -0.20
N ARG A 62 -12.08 10.20 -0.38
CA ARG A 62 -12.47 9.32 0.73
C ARG A 62 -11.27 8.84 1.55
N ILE A 63 -10.16 8.49 0.88
CA ILE A 63 -8.93 8.03 1.55
C ILE A 63 -8.22 9.18 2.26
N CYS A 64 -8.09 10.32 1.59
CA CYS A 64 -7.33 11.46 2.11
C CYS A 64 -8.10 12.28 3.15
N GLY A 65 -9.39 11.99 3.34
CA GLY A 65 -10.27 12.68 4.26
C GLY A 65 -10.61 14.09 3.76
N ARG A 66 -11.90 14.42 3.76
CA ARG A 66 -12.34 15.80 3.63
C ARG A 66 -12.44 16.38 5.05
N THR A 67 -11.36 16.89 5.61
CA THR A 67 -11.40 17.58 6.91
C THR A 67 -12.02 18.97 6.75
N GLY A 68 -13.35 19.03 6.67
CA GLY A 68 -14.14 20.26 6.53
C GLY A 68 -14.41 20.70 5.08
N ASN A 69 -15.01 21.89 4.91
CA ASN A 69 -15.39 22.41 3.59
C ASN A 69 -14.19 22.89 2.75
N VAL A 70 -13.03 23.09 3.37
CA VAL A 70 -11.82 23.59 2.72
C VAL A 70 -10.75 22.50 2.73
N PRO A 71 -10.23 22.07 1.58
CA PRO A 71 -9.12 21.12 1.54
C PRO A 71 -7.88 21.75 2.17
N THR A 72 -7.33 21.10 3.20
CA THR A 72 -6.04 21.46 3.76
C THR A 72 -4.92 21.16 2.76
N VAL A 73 -3.77 21.83 2.89
CA VAL A 73 -2.57 21.53 2.06
C VAL A 73 -2.18 20.05 2.15
N ALA A 74 -2.35 19.42 3.31
CA ALA A 74 -2.09 18.00 3.51
C ALA A 74 -3.05 17.12 2.69
N SER A 75 -4.37 17.40 2.73
CA SER A 75 -5.37 16.66 1.94
C SER A 75 -5.15 16.83 0.42
N ALA A 76 -4.75 18.02 -0.02
CA ALA A 76 -4.46 18.29 -1.42
C ALA A 76 -3.24 17.50 -1.92
N ARG A 77 -2.17 17.46 -1.12
CA ARG A 77 -0.97 16.65 -1.40
C ARG A 77 -1.29 15.15 -1.41
N CYS A 78 -2.10 14.68 -0.47
CA CYS A 78 -2.54 13.28 -0.45
C CYS A 78 -3.32 12.93 -1.72
N ARG A 79 -4.29 13.76 -2.10
CA ARG A 79 -5.10 13.55 -3.31
C ARG A 79 -4.23 13.55 -4.57
N ALA A 80 -3.30 14.49 -4.69
CA ALA A 80 -2.37 14.53 -5.82
C ALA A 80 -1.56 13.23 -5.91
N LYS A 81 -1.01 12.76 -4.79
CA LYS A 81 -0.25 11.51 -4.72
C LYS A 81 -1.10 10.28 -5.04
N ALA A 82 -2.34 10.24 -4.54
CA ALA A 82 -3.28 9.14 -4.81
C ALA A 82 -3.68 9.09 -6.28
N ILE A 83 -3.96 10.25 -6.90
CA ILE A 83 -4.27 10.33 -8.33
C ILE A 83 -3.05 9.95 -9.16
N GLU A 84 -1.86 10.41 -8.79
CA GLU A 84 -0.61 10.06 -9.48
C GLU A 84 -0.39 8.54 -9.49
N GLY A 85 -0.57 7.89 -8.33
CA GLY A 85 -0.49 6.44 -8.23
C GLY A 85 -1.50 5.71 -9.12
N ALA A 86 -2.72 6.26 -9.25
CA ALA A 86 -3.79 5.67 -10.05
C ALA A 86 -3.65 5.91 -11.57
N LYS A 87 -2.75 6.79 -12.03
CA LYS A 87 -2.62 7.10 -13.48
C LYS A 87 -2.24 5.89 -14.32
N ALA A 88 -1.30 5.09 -13.82
CA ALA A 88 -0.87 3.87 -14.51
C ALA A 88 -2.04 2.87 -14.63
N ASP A 89 -2.79 2.67 -13.54
CA ASP A 89 -3.95 1.78 -13.53
C ASP A 89 -5.06 2.25 -14.48
N MET A 90 -5.32 3.57 -14.53
CA MET A 90 -6.27 4.16 -15.46
C MET A 90 -5.83 3.96 -16.92
N ALA A 91 -4.55 4.18 -17.24
CA ALA A 91 -4.03 3.98 -18.59
C ALA A 91 -4.13 2.51 -19.02
N MET A 92 -3.83 1.57 -18.11
CA MET A 92 -4.00 0.14 -18.37
C MET A 92 -5.46 -0.25 -18.55
N ALA A 93 -6.38 0.36 -17.80
CA ALA A 93 -7.81 0.11 -17.94
C ALA A 93 -8.34 0.55 -19.31
N VAL A 94 -7.89 1.71 -19.81
CA VAL A 94 -8.23 2.22 -21.15
C VAL A 94 -7.60 1.36 -22.26
N ALA A 95 -6.32 1.01 -22.15
CA ALA A 95 -5.67 0.14 -23.12
C ALA A 95 -6.35 -1.24 -23.21
N LYS A 96 -6.79 -1.78 -22.06
CA LYS A 96 -7.52 -3.05 -22.01
C LYS A 96 -8.91 -2.94 -22.65
N SER A 97 -9.62 -1.82 -22.53
CA SER A 97 -10.90 -1.65 -23.24
C SER A 97 -10.69 -1.67 -24.74
N ASP A 98 -9.69 -0.96 -25.27
CA ASP A 98 -9.42 -0.91 -26.72
C ASP A 98 -9.14 -2.30 -27.29
N LEU A 99 -8.36 -3.12 -26.58
CA LEU A 99 -8.07 -4.50 -26.96
C LEU A 99 -9.33 -5.39 -27.00
N ARG A 100 -10.31 -5.17 -26.12
CA ARG A 100 -11.57 -5.96 -26.11
C ARG A 100 -12.46 -5.65 -27.31
N PHE A 101 -12.37 -4.45 -27.86
CA PHE A 101 -13.07 -4.09 -29.10
C PHE A 101 -12.33 -4.60 -30.33
N ALA A 102 -10.99 -4.53 -30.36
CA ALA A 102 -10.19 -5.02 -31.49
C ALA A 102 -10.24 -6.55 -31.68
N ALA A 103 -10.57 -7.31 -30.64
CA ALA A 103 -10.69 -8.76 -30.68
C ALA A 103 -12.09 -9.27 -31.13
N ARG A 104 -13.00 -8.37 -31.51
CA ARG A 104 -14.40 -8.68 -31.85
C ARG A 104 -14.69 -8.39 -33.31
#